data_AF-A0A6I0ELR2-F1
#
_entry.id   AF-A0A6I0ELR2-F1
#
_cell.length_a   1.000
_cell.length_b   1.000
_cell.length_c   1.000
_cell.angle_alpha   90.00
_cell.angle_beta   90.00
_cell.angle_gamma   90.00
#
_symmetry.space_group_name_H-M   'P 1'
#
loop_
_entity.id
_entity.type
_entity.pdbx_description
1 polymer ?
#
loop_
_entity_poly.entity_id
_entity_poly.type
_entity_poly.pdbx_seq_one_letter_code
_entity_poly.pdbx_strand_id
1 'polypeptide(L)' 'MRYHKAVQITKVEADSIIATTRASPTGVVVLSHHEKWYDVRTMTRAEIEAFTADLARIDIAADAAKTALPN' A
#
# COMPACT_ATOMS: atom_id res chain seq x y z
N MET A 1 11.48 -5.75 -5.75
CA MET A 1 11.16 -6.65 -4.64
C MET A 1 9.69 -7.04 -4.77
N ARG A 2 9.34 -8.32 -4.65
CA ARG A 2 8.02 -8.87 -5.05
C ARG A 2 7.10 -8.98 -3.83
N TYR A 3 6.39 -7.93 -3.49
CA TYR A 3 5.30 -7.98 -2.52
C TYR A 3 4.06 -8.62 -3.16
N HIS A 4 4.15 -9.92 -3.48
CA HIS A 4 3.12 -10.70 -4.17
C HIS A 4 1.81 -10.86 -3.38
N LYS A 5 1.79 -10.46 -2.11
CA LYS A 5 0.62 -10.58 -1.23
C LYS A 5 -0.24 -9.31 -1.15
N ALA A 6 0.32 -8.14 -1.49
CA ALA A 6 -0.42 -6.90 -1.53
C ALA A 6 -1.25 -6.86 -2.82
N VAL A 7 -2.54 -7.16 -2.72
CA VAL A 7 -3.43 -7.15 -3.88
C VAL A 7 -3.93 -5.74 -4.07
N GLN A 8 -3.64 -5.14 -5.23
CA GLN A 8 -4.23 -3.86 -5.57
C GLN A 8 -5.74 -4.06 -5.81
N ILE A 9 -6.54 -3.28 -5.11
CA ILE A 9 -8.00 -3.30 -5.17
C ILE A 9 -8.53 -1.91 -5.53
N THR A 10 -9.81 -1.84 -5.85
CA THR A 10 -10.51 -0.58 -6.04
C THR A 10 -10.90 0.05 -4.70
N LYS A 11 -11.22 1.35 -4.74
CA LYS A 11 -11.75 2.06 -3.56
C LYS A 11 -13.02 1.41 -3.01
N VAL A 12 -13.93 0.98 -3.88
CA VAL A 12 -15.19 0.33 -3.48
C VAL A 12 -14.94 -0.99 -2.74
N GLU A 13 -13.97 -1.77 -3.21
CA GLU A 13 -13.54 -2.99 -2.51
C GLU A 13 -12.87 -2.66 -1.17
N ALA A 14 -12.05 -1.61 -1.11
CA ALA A 14 -11.43 -1.16 0.13
C ALA A 14 -12.48 -0.75 1.17
N ASP A 15 -13.47 0.08 0.78
CA ASP A 15 -14.59 0.48 1.62
C ASP A 15 -15.39 -0.74 2.11
N SER A 16 -15.63 -1.71 1.22
CA SER A 16 -16.30 -2.96 1.57
C SER A 16 -15.50 -3.78 2.59
N ILE A 17 -14.19 -3.89 2.42
CA ILE A 17 -13.30 -4.60 3.34
C ILE A 17 -13.26 -3.93 4.71
N ILE A 18 -13.18 -2.59 4.75
CA ILE A 18 -13.21 -1.81 5.99
C ILE A 18 -14.53 -2.02 6.74
N ALA A 19 -15.65 -2.00 6.02
CA ALA A 19 -16.98 -2.16 6.61
C ALA A 19 -17.25 -3.59 7.12
N THR A 20 -16.65 -4.62 6.51
CA THR A 20 -16.98 -6.03 6.77
C THR A 20 -15.94 -6.75 7.64
N THR A 21 -14.68 -6.31 7.65
CA THR A 21 -13.61 -7.04 8.34
C THR A 21 -13.61 -6.72 9.82
N ARG A 22 -14.09 -7.66 10.63
CA ARG A 22 -14.13 -7.56 12.11
C ARG A 22 -12.87 -8.03 12.82
N ALA A 23 -11.99 -8.77 12.14
CA ALA A 23 -10.77 -9.33 12.73
C ALA A 23 -9.63 -9.33 11.70
N SER A 24 -8.68 -8.41 11.87
CA SER A 24 -7.36 -8.51 11.24
C SER A 24 -6.34 -8.82 12.35
N PRO A 25 -5.41 -9.77 12.14
CA PRO A 25 -4.37 -10.06 13.11
C PRO A 25 -3.46 -8.85 13.41
N THR A 26 -3.43 -7.85 12.52
CA THR A 26 -2.63 -6.63 12.67
C THR A 26 -3.48 -5.39 12.99
N GLY A 27 -4.81 -5.49 12.92
CA GLY A 27 -5.71 -4.33 12.97
C GLY A 27 -5.71 -3.47 11.71
N VAL A 28 -4.84 -3.76 10.74
CA VAL A 28 -4.75 -3.08 9.44
C VAL A 28 -5.28 -4.03 8.37
N VAL A 29 -6.20 -3.54 7.55
CA VAL A 29 -6.89 -4.34 6.52
C VAL A 29 -6.65 -3.82 5.10
N VAL A 30 -6.44 -2.51 4.95
CA VAL A 30 -6.17 -1.86 3.67
C VAL A 30 -5.14 -0.75 3.85
N LEU A 31 -4.37 -0.51 2.80
CA LEU A 31 -3.49 0.65 2.65
C LEU A 31 -3.90 1.46 1.43
N SER A 32 -3.79 2.79 1.54
CA SER A 32 -4.03 3.72 0.43
C SER A 32 -2.75 4.48 0.10
N HIS A 33 -2.37 4.53 -1.18
CA HIS A 33 -1.16 5.24 -1.65
C HIS A 33 -1.38 5.79 -3.06
N HIS A 34 -1.20 7.10 -3.29
CA HIS A 34 -1.44 7.79 -4.58
C HIS A 34 -2.69 7.30 -5.32
N GLU A 35 -3.85 7.38 -4.66
CA GLU A 35 -5.15 6.96 -5.20
C GLU A 35 -5.31 5.46 -5.48
N LYS A 36 -4.28 4.65 -5.20
CA LYS A 36 -4.33 3.19 -5.25
C LYS A 36 -4.63 2.62 -3.87
N TRP A 37 -5.34 1.51 -3.86
CA TRP A 37 -5.73 0.80 -2.65
C TRP A 37 -5.16 -0.61 -2.68
N TYR A 38 -4.71 -1.11 -1.53
CA TYR A 38 -4.06 -2.40 -1.41
C TYR A 38 -4.67 -3.19 -0.26
N ASP A 39 -5.18 -4.39 -0.53
CA ASP A 39 -5.57 -5.36 0.50
C ASP A 39 -4.31 -5.94 1.14
N VAL A 40 -4.18 -5.75 2.45
CA VAL A 40 -3.04 -6.22 3.25
C VAL A 40 -3.45 -7.17 4.38
N ARG A 41 -4.68 -7.69 4.36
CA ARG A 41 -5.18 -8.61 5.40
C ARG A 41 -4.36 -9.89 5.56
N THR A 42 -3.70 -10.32 4.49
CA THR A 42 -2.85 -11.52 4.46
C THR A 42 -1.39 -11.23 4.85
N MET A 43 -1.06 -9.96 5.12
CA MET A 43 0.28 -9.51 5.45
C MET A 43 0.46 -9.38 6.97
N THR A 44 1.65 -9.75 7.44
CA THR A 44 2.09 -9.46 8.80
C THR A 44 2.42 -7.99 8.97
N ARG A 45 2.49 -7.53 10.23
CA ARG A 45 2.86 -6.14 10.54
C ARG A 45 4.22 -5.74 9.94
N ALA A 46 5.22 -6.63 10.02
CA ALA A 46 6.53 -6.41 9.45
C ALA A 46 6.50 -6.31 7.91
N GLU A 47 5.67 -7.13 7.25
CA GLU A 47 5.47 -7.05 5.79
C GLU A 47 4.77 -5.74 5.40
N ILE A 48 3.78 -5.29 6.17
CA ILE A 48 3.09 -4.00 5.97
C ILE A 48 4.06 -2.82 6.11
N GLU A 49 4.91 -2.82 7.14
CA GLU A 49 5.93 -1.79 7.34
C GLU A 49 6.95 -1.78 6.20
N ALA A 50 7.44 -2.97 5.79
CA ALA A 50 8.35 -3.09 4.66
C ALA A 50 7.71 -2.60 3.35
N PHE A 51 6.44 -2.91 3.10
CA PHE A 51 5.71 -2.47 1.92
C PHE A 51 5.50 -0.95 1.91
N THR A 52 5.13 -0.36 3.05
CA THR A 52 4.99 1.09 3.19
C THR A 52 6.33 1.80 2.97
N ALA A 53 7.43 1.25 3.49
CA ALA A 53 8.76 1.79 3.26
C ALA A 53 9.19 1.70 1.78
N ASP A 54 8.82 0.63 1.07
CA ASP A 54 9.10 0.49 -0.37
C ASP A 54 8.29 1.51 -1.19
N LEU A 55 7.00 1.69 -0.88
CA LEU A 55 6.16 2.72 -1.49
C LEU A 55 6.75 4.13 -1.29
N ALA A 56 7.20 4.46 -0.09
CA ALA A 56 7.85 5.74 0.19
C ALA A 56 9.17 5.93 -0.59
N ARG A 57 9.94 4.86 -0.80
CA ARG A 57 11.16 4.91 -1.62
C ARG A 57 10.86 5.13 -3.09
N ILE A 58 9.80 4.51 -3.61
CA ILE A 58 9.33 4.72 -4.99
C ILE A 58 8.92 6.19 -5.17
N ASP A 59 8.22 6.77 -4.21
CA ASP A 59 7.82 8.18 -4.25
C ASP A 59 9.03 9.11 -4.28
N ILE A 60 10.01 8.89 -3.41
CA ILE A 60 11.25 9.68 -3.38
C ILE A 60 12.02 9.54 -4.70
N ALA A 61 12.06 8.34 -5.28
CA ALA A 61 12.69 8.12 -6.58
C ALA A 61 11.93 8.81 -7.72
N ALA A 62 10.59 8.81 -7.68
CA ALA A 62 9.76 9.50 -8.67
C ALA A 62 9.88 11.03 -8.57
N ASP A 63 9.95 11.57 -7.34
CA ASP A 63 10.14 12.99 -7.08
C ASP A 63 11.56 13.46 -7.47
N ALA A 64 12.58 12.66 -7.16
CA ALA A 64 13.96 12.92 -7.59
C ALA A 64 14.11 12.88 -9.12
N ALA A 65 13.41 11.96 -9.81
CA ALA A 65 13.40 11.91 -11.27
C ALA A 65 12.73 13.14 -11.90
N LYS A 66 11.70 13.70 -11.25
CA LYS A 66 11.04 14.94 -11.69
C LYS A 66 11.92 16.18 -11.50
N THR A 67 12.77 16.18 -10.48
CA THR A 67 13.68 17.28 -10.15
C THR A 67 14.97 17.27 -11.00
N ALA A 68 15.34 16.11 -11.56
CA ALA A 68 16.56 15.92 -12.36
C ALA A 68 16.43 16.29 -13.85
N LEU A 69 15.29 16.79 -14.31
CA LEU A 69 15.14 17.39 -15.64
C LEU A 69 15.08 18.93 -15.52
N PRO A 70 16.23 19.62 -15.49
CA PRO A 70 16.27 21.03 -15.85
C PRO A 70 15.98 21.14 -17.36
N ASN A 71 15.06 22.04 -17.69
CA ASN A 71 14.71 22.46 -19.04
C ASN A 71 15.91 23.10 -19.76
#